data_AF-A0A7W3G0E3-F1
#
_entry.id   AF-A0A7W3G0E3-F1
#
_cell.length_a   1.000
_cell.length_b   1.000
_cell.length_c   1.000
_cell.angle_alpha   90.00
_cell.angle_beta   90.00
_cell.angle_gamma   90.00
#
_symmetry.space_group_name_H-M   'P 1'
#
loop_
_entity.id
_entity.type
_entity.pdbx_description
1 polymer ?
#
loop_
_entity_poly.entity_id
_entity_poly.type
_entity_poly.pdbx_seq_one_letter_code
_entity_poly.pdbx_strand_id
1 'polypeptide(L)'
;MTNEFIDAYSDDQIYLEMIEQLVNEHSSEGLVPDSIKYSSFCRLWVVMMVGSIEMMIKVWTKSNYAMADIASYFEEGSNTERIDRLFKAFEIRGFSPERECFDDFLACKYIRNAYVHGQWNEKQREYVESINLPSVIMKFSPEDYVRIKKCYYHIMNKLGMAKCLNTLINNL
;
A
#
# COMPACT_ATOMS: atom_id res chain seq x y z
N MET A 1 23.49 -4.52 -7.70
CA MET A 1 22.60 -4.49 -8.88
C MET A 1 21.26 -3.98 -8.36
N THR A 2 20.81 -2.84 -8.84
CA THR A 2 19.47 -2.32 -8.55
C THR A 2 18.42 -3.33 -9.02
N ASN A 3 17.33 -3.47 -8.26
CA ASN A 3 16.28 -4.43 -8.58
C ASN A 3 15.27 -3.72 -9.49
N GLU A 4 15.17 -4.13 -10.75
CA GLU A 4 14.32 -3.45 -11.76
C GLU A 4 12.86 -3.27 -11.31
N PHE A 5 12.33 -4.19 -10.49
CA PHE A 5 10.96 -4.09 -9.99
C PHE A 5 10.82 -3.04 -8.88
N ILE A 6 11.84 -2.90 -8.01
CA ILE A 6 11.85 -1.83 -7.01
C ILE A 6 11.87 -0.48 -7.72
N ASP A 7 12.71 -0.34 -8.73
CA ASP A 7 12.86 0.91 -9.47
C ASP A 7 11.54 1.25 -10.21
N ALA A 8 10.96 0.28 -10.92
CA ALA A 8 9.68 0.46 -11.61
C ALA A 8 8.54 0.88 -10.66
N TYR A 9 8.37 0.20 -9.51
CA TYR A 9 7.35 0.58 -8.54
C TYR A 9 7.60 1.96 -7.90
N SER A 10 8.86 2.36 -7.76
CA SER A 10 9.20 3.70 -7.26
C SER A 10 8.84 4.76 -8.30
N ASP A 11 9.23 4.56 -9.55
CA ASP A 11 8.93 5.47 -10.66
C ASP A 11 7.42 5.61 -10.85
N ASP A 12 6.69 4.50 -10.89
CA ASP A 12 5.23 4.51 -11.09
C ASP A 12 4.50 5.32 -10.01
N GLN A 13 4.94 5.23 -8.75
CA GLN A 13 4.33 6.01 -7.66
C GLN A 13 4.63 7.51 -7.79
N ILE A 14 5.87 7.87 -8.16
CA ILE A 14 6.22 9.26 -8.46
C ILE A 14 5.36 9.79 -9.61
N TYR A 15 5.21 9.02 -10.70
CA TYR A 15 4.40 9.42 -11.84
C TYR A 15 2.92 9.54 -11.48
N LEU A 16 2.37 8.66 -10.63
CA LEU A 16 0.98 8.78 -10.18
C LEU A 16 0.73 10.06 -9.38
N GLU A 17 1.66 10.48 -8.53
CA GLU A 17 1.58 11.77 -7.84
C GLU A 17 1.65 12.94 -8.82
N MET A 18 2.60 12.89 -9.76
CA MET A 18 2.76 13.94 -10.76
C MET A 18 1.53 14.08 -11.67
N ILE A 19 0.93 12.96 -12.09
CA ILE A 19 -0.28 12.97 -12.92
C ILE A 19 -1.44 13.59 -12.13
N GLU A 20 -1.59 13.28 -10.85
CA GLU A 20 -2.63 13.89 -10.01
C GLU A 20 -2.49 15.41 -9.96
N GLN A 21 -1.29 15.91 -9.71
CA GLN A 21 -1.00 17.34 -9.70
C GLN A 21 -1.32 17.98 -11.07
N LEU A 22 -0.82 17.39 -12.15
CA LEU A 22 -1.03 17.91 -13.51
C LEU A 22 -2.51 17.94 -13.91
N VAL A 23 -3.27 16.89 -13.59
CA VAL A 23 -4.71 16.82 -13.87
C VAL A 23 -5.47 17.90 -13.09
N ASN A 24 -5.11 18.13 -11.83
CA ASN A 24 -5.74 19.17 -11.00
C ASN A 24 -5.39 20.60 -11.47
N GLU A 25 -4.19 20.80 -12.00
CA GLU A 25 -3.73 22.10 -12.51
C GLU A 25 -4.20 22.39 -13.95
N HIS A 26 -4.62 21.35 -14.71
CA HIS A 26 -5.04 21.52 -16.10
C HIS A 26 -6.41 22.19 -16.20
N SER A 27 -6.51 23.20 -17.07
CA SER A 27 -7.69 24.06 -17.21
C SER A 27 -8.98 23.34 -17.59
N SER A 28 -8.90 22.23 -18.34
CA SER A 28 -10.07 21.41 -18.70
C SER A 28 -10.23 20.14 -17.88
N GLU A 29 -9.12 19.51 -17.44
CA GLU A 29 -9.20 18.23 -16.73
C GLU A 29 -9.56 18.45 -15.26
N GLY A 30 -9.19 19.60 -14.68
CA GLY A 30 -9.63 20.00 -13.35
C GLY A 30 -11.15 20.19 -13.22
N LEU A 31 -11.87 20.30 -14.35
CA LEU A 31 -13.34 20.38 -14.39
C LEU A 31 -14.02 19.01 -14.37
N VAL A 32 -13.28 17.91 -14.53
CA VAL A 32 -13.82 16.55 -14.42
C VAL A 32 -14.33 16.35 -12.99
N PRO A 33 -15.56 15.82 -12.80
CA PRO A 33 -16.10 15.58 -11.47
C PRO A 33 -15.14 14.78 -10.58
N ASP A 34 -14.95 15.23 -9.35
CA ASP A 34 -14.04 14.59 -8.38
C ASP A 34 -14.36 13.11 -8.17
N SER A 35 -15.64 12.73 -8.22
CA SER A 35 -16.05 11.33 -8.13
C SER A 35 -15.47 10.45 -9.24
N ILE A 36 -15.28 10.98 -10.46
CA ILE A 36 -14.67 10.26 -11.58
C ILE A 36 -13.14 10.26 -11.41
N LYS A 37 -12.58 11.44 -11.16
CA LYS A 37 -11.14 11.68 -11.05
C LYS A 37 -10.52 10.90 -9.90
N TYR A 38 -11.00 11.10 -8.68
CA TYR A 38 -10.46 10.44 -7.49
C TYR A 38 -10.81 8.96 -7.41
N SER A 39 -11.93 8.51 -7.96
CA SER A 39 -12.15 7.06 -8.14
C SER A 39 -11.11 6.43 -9.06
N SER A 40 -10.71 7.11 -10.13
CA SER A 40 -9.67 6.62 -11.04
C SER A 40 -8.31 6.62 -10.38
N PHE A 41 -7.93 7.70 -9.71
CA PHE A 41 -6.66 7.77 -8.97
C PHE A 41 -6.60 6.74 -7.85
N CYS A 42 -7.64 6.57 -7.04
CA CYS A 42 -7.68 5.57 -5.98
C CYS A 42 -7.45 4.16 -6.53
N ARG A 43 -8.13 3.79 -7.63
CA ARG A 43 -7.95 2.48 -8.27
C ARG A 43 -6.52 2.24 -8.74
N LEU A 44 -5.91 3.21 -9.42
CA LEU A 44 -4.53 3.11 -9.88
C LEU A 44 -3.58 2.97 -8.68
N TRP A 45 -3.78 3.79 -7.65
CA TRP A 45 -2.99 3.73 -6.43
C TRP A 45 -3.09 2.40 -5.70
N VAL A 46 -4.29 1.85 -5.47
CA VAL A 46 -4.41 0.58 -4.75
C VAL A 46 -3.77 -0.58 -5.52
N VAL A 47 -3.78 -0.54 -6.86
CA VAL A 47 -3.06 -1.53 -7.67
C VAL A 47 -1.56 -1.40 -7.46
N MET A 48 -1.01 -0.19 -7.61
CA MET A 48 0.44 0.04 -7.54
C MET A 48 1.00 -0.11 -6.13
N MET A 49 0.31 0.43 -5.12
CA MET A 49 0.79 0.42 -3.73
C MET A 49 0.92 -1.00 -3.17
N VAL A 50 -0.01 -1.90 -3.51
CA VAL A 50 0.00 -3.27 -3.01
C VAL A 50 1.17 -4.03 -3.63
N GLY A 51 1.34 -3.93 -4.95
CA GLY A 51 2.48 -4.51 -5.64
C GLY A 51 3.81 -3.98 -5.11
N SER A 52 3.91 -2.66 -4.92
CA SER A 52 5.09 -1.97 -4.40
C SER A 52 5.48 -2.49 -3.00
N ILE A 53 4.56 -2.45 -2.03
CA ILE A 53 4.84 -2.90 -0.66
C ILE A 53 5.24 -4.38 -0.64
N GLU A 54 4.50 -5.26 -1.33
CA GLU A 54 4.81 -6.69 -1.38
C GLU A 54 6.18 -6.95 -2.04
N MET A 55 6.51 -6.22 -3.11
CA MET A 55 7.79 -6.33 -3.78
C MET A 55 8.95 -5.90 -2.87
N MET A 56 8.78 -4.79 -2.14
CA MET A 56 9.80 -4.27 -1.22
C MET A 56 10.05 -5.25 -0.07
N ILE A 57 8.99 -5.79 0.55
CA ILE A 57 9.12 -6.86 1.56
C ILE A 57 9.89 -8.03 0.97
N LYS A 58 9.49 -8.53 -0.22
CA LYS A 58 10.09 -9.71 -0.84
C LYS A 58 11.58 -9.52 -1.12
N VAL A 59 11.95 -8.38 -1.70
CA VAL A 59 13.32 -8.12 -2.14
C VAL A 59 14.23 -7.76 -0.96
N TRP A 60 13.77 -6.92 -0.02
CA TRP A 60 14.62 -6.45 1.07
C TRP A 60 14.87 -7.48 2.16
N THR A 61 13.93 -8.43 2.34
CA THR A 61 14.07 -9.53 3.28
C THR A 61 14.71 -10.78 2.67
N LYS A 62 14.90 -10.82 1.35
CA LYS A 62 15.49 -11.97 0.65
C LYS A 62 16.85 -12.32 1.23
N SER A 63 16.99 -13.56 1.69
CA SER A 63 18.22 -14.11 2.30
C SER A 63 18.74 -13.29 3.50
N ASN A 64 17.84 -12.60 4.21
CA ASN A 64 18.20 -11.69 5.29
C ASN A 64 17.58 -12.14 6.61
N TYR A 65 18.32 -12.96 7.37
CA TYR A 65 17.84 -13.52 8.64
C TYR A 65 17.44 -12.45 9.66
N ALA A 66 18.14 -11.32 9.67
CA ALA A 66 17.82 -10.19 10.54
C ALA A 66 16.52 -9.47 10.16
N MET A 67 15.85 -9.85 9.06
CA MET A 67 14.51 -9.37 8.66
C MET A 67 13.48 -10.51 8.52
N ALA A 68 13.71 -11.65 9.15
CA ALA A 68 12.82 -12.82 9.06
C ALA A 68 11.40 -12.55 9.61
N ASP A 69 11.27 -11.74 10.67
CA ASP A 69 10.00 -11.25 11.20
C ASP A 69 9.16 -10.48 10.16
N ILE A 70 9.78 -9.61 9.36
CA ILE A 70 9.10 -8.91 8.25
C ILE A 70 8.82 -9.88 7.10
N ALA A 71 9.75 -10.82 6.81
CA ALA A 71 9.57 -11.84 5.78
C ALA A 71 8.38 -12.77 6.06
N SER A 72 8.05 -12.99 7.34
CA SER A 72 6.91 -13.79 7.79
C SER A 72 5.56 -13.30 7.23
N TYR A 73 5.51 -12.07 6.71
CA TYR A 73 4.39 -11.57 5.91
C TYR A 73 3.97 -12.54 4.78
N PHE A 74 4.91 -13.28 4.18
CA PHE A 74 4.63 -14.22 3.09
C PHE A 74 4.38 -15.67 3.54
N GLU A 75 4.43 -15.95 4.84
CA GLU A 75 4.02 -17.25 5.36
C GLU A 75 2.53 -17.50 5.11
N GLU A 76 2.13 -18.78 5.15
CA GLU A 76 0.74 -19.19 4.96
C GLU A 76 -0.19 -18.52 6.01
N GLY A 77 -1.44 -18.33 5.61
CA GLY A 77 -2.46 -17.66 6.42
C GLY A 77 -3.33 -16.70 5.62
N SER A 78 -4.39 -16.25 6.27
CA SER A 78 -5.29 -15.21 5.77
C SER A 78 -4.58 -13.87 5.59
N ASN A 79 -5.13 -12.99 4.75
CA ASN A 79 -4.57 -11.65 4.60
C ASN A 79 -4.56 -10.86 5.92
N THR A 80 -5.53 -11.08 6.80
CA THR A 80 -5.55 -10.49 8.15
C THR A 80 -4.33 -10.93 8.96
N GLU A 81 -4.05 -12.24 9.01
CA GLU A 81 -2.88 -12.76 9.74
C GLU A 81 -1.57 -12.24 9.16
N ARG A 82 -1.48 -12.11 7.83
CA ARG A 82 -0.30 -11.53 7.16
C ARG A 82 -0.07 -10.07 7.56
N ILE A 83 -1.14 -9.27 7.63
CA ILE A 83 -1.08 -7.87 8.06
C ILE A 83 -0.71 -7.76 9.54
N ASP A 84 -1.28 -8.61 10.40
CA ASP A 84 -0.95 -8.65 11.82
C ASP A 84 0.52 -9.02 12.07
N ARG A 85 1.07 -9.97 11.31
CA ARG A 85 2.50 -10.30 11.35
C ARG A 85 3.37 -9.11 10.99
N LEU A 86 3.03 -8.40 9.91
CA LEU A 86 3.79 -7.22 9.48
C LEU A 86 3.72 -6.08 10.51
N PHE A 87 2.54 -5.82 11.07
CA PHE A 87 2.35 -4.82 12.13
C PHE A 87 3.24 -5.14 13.34
N LYS A 88 3.16 -6.37 13.86
CA LYS A 88 3.94 -6.84 15.00
C LYS A 88 5.44 -6.80 14.74
N ALA A 89 5.88 -7.13 13.52
CA ALA A 89 7.29 -7.05 13.15
C ALA A 89 7.84 -5.62 13.30
N PHE A 90 7.05 -4.59 12.97
CA PHE A 90 7.46 -3.21 13.20
C PHE A 90 7.43 -2.81 14.68
N GLU A 91 6.44 -3.25 15.45
CA GLU A 91 6.39 -2.98 16.89
C GLU A 91 7.60 -3.57 17.64
N ILE A 92 7.96 -4.82 17.36
CA ILE A 92 9.08 -5.52 18.01
C ILE A 92 10.42 -4.82 17.71
N ARG A 93 10.51 -4.12 16.57
CA ARG A 93 11.67 -3.31 16.18
C ARG A 93 11.72 -1.93 16.84
N GLY A 94 10.77 -1.63 17.72
CA GLY A 94 10.67 -0.34 18.41
C GLY A 94 10.12 0.77 17.53
N PHE A 95 9.52 0.46 16.38
CA PHE A 95 8.79 1.45 15.61
C PHE A 95 7.40 1.65 16.22
N SER A 96 6.82 2.82 15.97
CA SER A 96 5.42 3.12 16.31
C SER A 96 4.55 3.03 15.05
N PRO A 97 4.06 1.84 14.66
CA PRO A 97 3.12 1.70 13.56
C PRO A 97 1.70 2.15 13.96
N GLU A 98 1.00 2.83 13.05
CA GLU A 98 -0.40 3.22 13.22
C GLU A 98 -1.29 2.09 12.72
N ARG A 99 -2.08 1.44 13.61
CA ARG A 99 -2.89 0.28 13.24
C ARG A 99 -3.85 0.56 12.08
N GLU A 100 -4.45 1.75 12.06
CA GLU A 100 -5.35 2.20 11.01
C GLU A 100 -4.71 2.12 9.61
N CYS A 101 -3.41 2.42 9.47
CA CYS A 101 -2.72 2.31 8.19
C CYS A 101 -2.60 0.86 7.70
N PHE A 102 -2.54 -0.10 8.61
CA PHE A 102 -2.47 -1.53 8.27
C PHE A 102 -3.83 -2.09 7.90
N ASP A 103 -4.88 -1.65 8.60
CA ASP A 103 -6.25 -1.99 8.29
C ASP A 103 -6.68 -1.39 6.94
N ASP A 104 -6.27 -0.15 6.66
CA ASP A 104 -6.46 0.51 5.36
C ASP A 104 -5.72 -0.23 4.25
N PHE A 105 -4.48 -0.65 4.51
CA PHE A 105 -3.72 -1.44 3.53
C PHE A 105 -4.40 -2.79 3.24
N LEU A 106 -4.98 -3.45 4.24
CA LEU A 106 -5.76 -4.67 4.04
C LEU A 106 -6.99 -4.42 3.15
N ALA A 107 -7.73 -3.34 3.40
CA ALA A 107 -8.84 -2.96 2.54
C ALA A 107 -8.39 -2.60 1.11
N CYS A 108 -7.25 -1.91 0.96
CA CYS A 108 -6.67 -1.62 -0.36
C CYS A 108 -6.34 -2.92 -1.11
N LYS A 109 -5.83 -3.96 -0.42
CA LYS A 109 -5.62 -5.29 -1.01
C LYS A 109 -6.93 -5.91 -1.50
N TYR A 110 -8.01 -5.78 -0.73
CA TYR A 110 -9.34 -6.30 -1.10
C TYR A 110 -9.96 -5.53 -2.26
N ILE A 111 -9.90 -4.19 -2.25
CA ILE A 111 -10.32 -3.34 -3.37
C ILE A 111 -9.53 -3.71 -4.64
N ARG A 112 -8.20 -3.84 -4.54
CA ARG A 112 -7.35 -4.25 -5.66
C ARG A 112 -7.77 -5.61 -6.22
N ASN A 113 -8.01 -6.60 -5.35
CA ASN A 113 -8.45 -7.92 -5.80
C ASN A 113 -9.79 -7.83 -6.53
N ALA A 114 -10.76 -7.10 -5.99
CA ALA A 114 -12.05 -6.94 -6.62
C ALA A 114 -11.96 -6.22 -7.97
N TYR A 115 -11.13 -5.19 -8.06
CA TYR A 115 -10.92 -4.43 -9.29
C TYR A 115 -10.23 -5.27 -10.37
N VAL A 116 -9.14 -5.96 -10.03
CA VAL A 116 -8.35 -6.78 -10.99
C VAL A 116 -9.14 -8.00 -11.46
N HIS A 117 -9.92 -8.63 -10.57
CA HIS A 117 -10.71 -9.82 -10.91
C HIS A 117 -12.13 -9.51 -11.38
N GLY A 118 -12.53 -8.23 -11.37
CA GLY A 118 -13.85 -7.79 -11.83
C GLY A 118 -15.04 -8.22 -10.96
N GLN A 119 -14.79 -8.70 -9.73
CA GLN A 119 -15.84 -9.16 -8.82
C GLN A 119 -15.41 -9.08 -7.35
N TRP A 120 -16.37 -8.81 -6.47
CA TRP A 120 -16.14 -8.82 -5.03
C TRP A 120 -16.18 -10.24 -4.45
N ASN A 121 -15.33 -10.47 -3.46
CA ASN A 121 -15.63 -11.46 -2.43
C ASN A 121 -16.42 -10.75 -1.32
N GLU A 122 -17.61 -11.26 -0.97
CA GLU A 122 -18.51 -10.54 -0.05
C GLU A 122 -17.90 -10.28 1.33
N LYS A 123 -17.14 -11.22 1.90
CA LYS A 123 -16.45 -10.99 3.19
C LYS A 123 -15.41 -9.89 3.09
N GLN A 124 -14.72 -9.80 1.96
CA GLN A 124 -13.74 -8.74 1.71
C GLN A 124 -14.44 -7.39 1.53
N ARG A 125 -15.59 -7.39 0.86
CA ARG A 125 -16.42 -6.21 0.66
C ARG A 125 -16.96 -5.68 1.99
N GLU A 126 -17.53 -6.55 2.82
CA GLU A 126 -18.00 -6.23 4.18
C GLU A 126 -16.87 -5.63 5.03
N TYR A 127 -15.66 -6.18 4.95
CA TYR A 127 -14.50 -5.61 5.65
C TYR A 127 -14.19 -4.18 5.18
N VAL A 128 -14.15 -3.94 3.87
CA VAL A 128 -13.89 -2.60 3.29
C VAL A 128 -14.94 -1.59 3.79
N GLU A 129 -16.21 -1.97 3.80
CA GLU A 129 -17.31 -1.14 4.30
C GLU A 129 -17.18 -0.88 5.81
N SER A 130 -16.79 -1.89 6.59
CA SER A 130 -16.66 -1.79 8.05
C SER A 130 -15.59 -0.79 8.52
N ILE A 131 -14.58 -0.52 7.68
CA ILE A 131 -13.54 0.47 7.97
C ILE A 131 -13.79 1.82 7.27
N ASN A 132 -15.01 2.02 6.76
CA ASN A 132 -15.45 3.25 6.08
C ASN A 132 -14.64 3.59 4.82
N LEU A 133 -14.26 2.59 4.03
CA LEU A 133 -13.80 2.80 2.66
C LEU A 133 -14.89 2.40 1.66
N PRO A 134 -14.95 3.01 0.46
CA PRO A 134 -15.96 2.66 -0.54
C PRO A 134 -15.78 1.23 -1.08
N SER A 135 -16.85 0.43 -0.98
CA SER A 135 -16.98 -0.87 -1.67
C SER A 135 -17.55 -0.75 -3.09
N VAL A 136 -18.03 0.44 -3.45
CA VAL A 136 -18.39 0.75 -4.83
C VAL A 136 -17.17 1.44 -5.46
N ILE A 137 -16.50 0.71 -6.36
CA ILE A 137 -15.20 1.07 -6.97
C ILE A 137 -15.21 2.43 -7.72
N MET A 138 -16.38 3.00 -7.97
CA MET A 138 -16.61 4.30 -8.62
C MET A 138 -17.03 5.42 -7.66
N LYS A 139 -16.94 5.21 -6.34
CA LYS A 139 -17.40 6.16 -5.32
C LYS A 139 -16.30 6.60 -4.35
N PHE A 140 -15.04 6.62 -4.79
CA PHE A 140 -13.98 7.21 -3.96
C PHE A 140 -14.03 8.73 -4.00
N SER A 141 -13.75 9.33 -2.84
CA SER A 141 -13.63 10.77 -2.65
C SER A 141 -12.15 11.23 -2.63
N PRO A 142 -11.89 12.54 -2.69
CA PRO A 142 -10.55 13.08 -2.45
C PRO A 142 -9.96 12.68 -1.09
N GLU A 143 -10.80 12.55 -0.05
CA GLU A 143 -10.38 12.15 1.29
C GLU A 143 -9.95 10.68 1.33
N ASP A 144 -10.67 9.80 0.63
CA ASP A 144 -10.26 8.39 0.47
C ASP A 144 -8.88 8.30 -0.19
N TYR A 145 -8.65 9.12 -1.21
CA TYR A 145 -7.38 9.18 -1.91
C TYR A 145 -6.22 9.59 -0.98
N VAL A 146 -6.42 10.63 -0.17
CA VAL A 146 -5.44 11.06 0.85
C VAL A 146 -5.19 9.95 1.88
N ARG A 147 -6.25 9.27 2.34
CA ARG A 147 -6.17 8.15 3.29
C ARG A 147 -5.36 6.97 2.73
N ILE A 148 -5.61 6.59 1.48
CA ILE A 148 -4.87 5.53 0.78
C ILE A 148 -3.38 5.89 0.64
N LYS A 149 -3.07 7.14 0.26
CA LYS A 149 -1.67 7.60 0.19
C LYS A 149 -1.00 7.57 1.57
N LYS A 150 -1.70 8.03 2.62
CA LYS A 150 -1.20 8.01 4.00
C LYS A 150 -0.76 6.59 4.40
N CYS A 151 -1.60 5.59 4.17
CA CYS A 151 -1.29 4.22 4.58
C CYS A 151 -0.10 3.64 3.79
N TYR A 152 0.00 3.94 2.49
CA TYR A 152 1.15 3.57 1.66
C TYR A 152 2.47 4.12 2.25
N TYR A 153 2.57 5.45 2.43
CA TYR A 153 3.80 6.05 2.93
C TYR A 153 4.11 5.59 4.36
N HIS A 154 3.09 5.40 5.20
CA HIS A 154 3.31 4.91 6.55
C HIS A 154 4.03 3.56 6.53
N ILE A 155 3.51 2.58 5.79
CA ILE A 155 4.10 1.24 5.69
C ILE A 155 5.48 1.29 5.02
N MET A 156 5.60 2.02 3.90
CA MET A 156 6.87 2.15 3.18
C MET A 156 7.97 2.80 4.03
N ASN A 157 7.64 3.83 4.81
CA ASN A 157 8.57 4.46 5.73
C ASN A 157 9.05 3.46 6.80
N LYS A 158 8.15 2.63 7.37
CA LYS A 158 8.55 1.59 8.33
C LYS A 158 9.44 0.52 7.68
N LEU A 159 9.12 0.10 6.45
CA LEU A 159 9.97 -0.83 5.69
C LEU A 159 11.36 -0.24 5.42
N GLY A 160 11.44 1.02 4.99
CA GLY A 160 12.69 1.73 4.75
C GLY A 160 13.53 1.87 6.01
N MET A 161 12.90 2.24 7.14
CA MET A 161 13.55 2.30 8.45
C MET A 161 14.09 0.94 8.88
N ALA A 162 13.30 -0.13 8.73
CA ALA A 162 13.74 -1.50 9.04
C ALA A 162 14.95 -1.91 8.20
N LYS A 163 14.93 -1.60 6.90
CA LYS A 163 16.04 -1.89 5.97
C LYS A 163 17.30 -1.09 6.33
N CYS A 164 17.15 0.18 6.69
CA CYS A 164 18.25 1.04 7.11
C CYS A 164 18.89 0.52 8.41
N LEU A 165 18.08 0.26 9.44
CA LEU A 165 18.53 -0.29 10.72
C LEU A 165 19.34 -1.57 10.53
N ASN A 166 18.84 -2.47 9.68
CA ASN A 166 19.54 -3.72 9.42
C ASN A 166 20.84 -3.53 8.62
N THR A 167 20.87 -2.59 7.69
CA THR A 167 22.13 -2.25 6.97
C THR A 167 23.18 -1.72 7.94
N LEU A 168 22.79 -0.89 8.91
CA LEU A 168 23.70 -0.39 9.94
C LEU A 168 24.25 -1.52 10.82
N ILE A 169 23.40 -2.44 11.27
CA ILE A 169 23.81 -3.57 12.11
C ILE A 169 24.80 -4.49 11.37
N ASN A 170 24.60 -4.76 10.08
CA ASN A 170 25.50 -5.64 9.32
C ASN A 170 26.84 -4.98 8.94
N ASN A 171 26.98 -3.67 9.12
CA ASN A 171 28.21 -2.92 8.84
C ASN A 171 29.01 -2.60 10.12
N LEU A 172 28.53 -3.02 11.29
CA LEU A 172 29.20 -2.95 12.59
C LEU A 172 29.90 -4.28 12.90
#